data_AF-A0A8X6XQK2-F1
#
_entry.id   AF-A0A8X6XQK2-F1
#
_cell.length_a   1.000
_cell.length_b   1.000
_cell.length_c   1.000
_cell.angle_alpha   90.00
_cell.angle_beta   90.00
_cell.angle_gamma   90.00
#
_symmetry.space_group_name_H-M   'P 1'
#
loop_
_entity.id
_entity.type
_entity.pdbx_description
1 polymer ?
#
loop_
_entity_poly.entity_id
_entity_poly.type
_entity_poly.pdbx_seq_one_letter_code
_entity_poly.pdbx_strand_id
1 'polypeptide(L)'
;MYVSWENIKDEKFTYYDGHQWSNLSIPDGNYTIKGLNRYMVKIFGNEPPILFGIVAERQRTAIKLKDPYKINLTKSKKLHKLLGFEPKVYDEPEQMGKFIADLSGGNDIIYIHCDIAEGAYINGSHSSNVIYSFINVNRPGSQVIKSFDKPLFFPVRMDRVFRIRMRITNHRGELIPLNKQEVQYNFIAL
;
A
#
# COMPACT_ATOMS: atom_id res chain seq x y z
N MET A 1 -3.01 -14.87 -6.54
CA MET A 1 -2.35 -14.59 -5.24
C MET A 1 -3.30 -13.72 -4.44
N TYR A 2 -3.77 -14.19 -3.28
CA TYR A 2 -4.71 -13.46 -2.44
C TYR A 2 -3.95 -12.41 -1.62
N VAL A 3 -4.05 -11.14 -2.00
CA VAL A 3 -3.42 -10.01 -1.29
C VAL A 3 -4.50 -9.20 -0.57
N SER A 4 -4.23 -8.83 0.69
CA SER A 4 -5.23 -8.14 1.54
C SER A 4 -5.60 -6.74 1.05
N TRP A 5 -4.71 -6.07 0.31
CA TRP A 5 -5.01 -4.88 -0.50
C TRP A 5 -3.95 -4.71 -1.59
N GLU A 6 -4.21 -3.85 -2.55
CA GLU A 6 -3.31 -3.50 -3.67
C GLU A 6 -2.65 -2.14 -3.44
N ASN A 7 -1.35 -2.03 -3.74
CA ASN A 7 -0.65 -0.74 -3.77
C ASN A 7 -0.48 -0.22 -5.21
N ILE A 8 -0.69 -1.08 -6.20
CA ILE A 8 -0.72 -0.77 -7.62
C ILE A 8 -2.06 -1.24 -8.18
N LYS A 9 -2.78 -0.32 -8.83
CA LYS A 9 -4.07 -0.57 -9.46
C LYS A 9 -4.24 0.29 -10.70
N ASP A 10 -4.63 -0.32 -11.81
CA ASP A 10 -4.82 0.31 -13.14
C ASP A 10 -3.63 1.19 -13.54
N GLU A 11 -2.40 0.72 -13.27
CA GLU A 11 -1.19 1.51 -13.37
C GLU A 11 -0.45 1.29 -14.69
N LYS A 12 0.05 2.39 -15.25
CA LYS A 12 0.83 2.36 -16.49
C LYS A 12 1.86 3.48 -16.51
N PHE A 13 2.98 3.22 -17.16
CA PHE A 13 3.95 4.25 -17.49
C PHE A 13 4.42 4.07 -18.93
N THR A 14 5.12 5.06 -19.48
CA THR A 14 5.75 4.91 -20.79
C THR A 14 7.26 4.87 -20.65
N TYR A 15 7.92 4.10 -21.50
CA TYR A 15 9.37 4.06 -21.57
C TYR A 15 9.85 4.27 -23.00
N TYR A 16 11.03 4.85 -23.14
CA TYR A 16 11.77 4.94 -24.39
C TYR A 16 12.78 3.80 -24.43
N ASP A 17 12.89 3.09 -25.54
CA ASP A 17 13.80 1.94 -25.71
C ASP A 17 15.06 2.26 -26.54
N GLY A 18 15.21 3.51 -26.97
CA GLY A 18 16.23 3.93 -27.93
C GLY A 18 15.68 4.30 -29.31
N HIS A 19 14.47 3.84 -29.62
CA HIS A 19 13.83 4.04 -30.92
C HIS A 19 12.45 4.69 -30.80
N GLN A 20 11.62 4.25 -29.85
CA GLN A 20 10.25 4.73 -29.70
C GLN A 20 9.76 4.72 -28.25
N TRP A 21 8.68 5.47 -28.02
CA TRP A 21 7.97 5.46 -26.74
C TRP A 21 6.90 4.36 -26.73
N SER A 22 7.00 3.44 -25.78
CA SER A 22 6.07 2.33 -25.58
C SER A 22 5.34 2.43 -24.24
N ASN A 23 4.11 1.93 -24.18
CA ASN A 23 3.34 1.84 -22.93
C ASN A 23 3.63 0.51 -22.22
N LEU A 24 3.82 0.56 -20.90
CA LEU A 24 3.91 -0.62 -20.05
C LEU A 24 2.85 -0.52 -18.95
N SER A 25 1.97 -1.51 -18.90
CA SER A 25 0.96 -1.63 -17.86
C SER A 25 1.47 -2.56 -16.76
N ILE A 26 1.34 -2.18 -15.50
CA ILE A 26 1.66 -3.02 -14.36
C ILE A 26 0.35 -3.68 -13.90
N PRO A 27 0.25 -5.02 -13.87
CA PRO A 27 -0.94 -5.70 -13.40
C PRO A 27 -1.28 -5.29 -11.97
N ASP A 28 -2.56 -5.23 -11.66
CA ASP A 28 -3.04 -4.96 -10.31
C ASP A 28 -2.42 -5.92 -9.30
N GLY A 29 -2.03 -5.38 -8.15
CA GLY A 29 -1.37 -6.17 -7.14
C GLY A 29 -0.72 -5.34 -6.05
N ASN A 30 -0.03 -6.06 -5.17
CA ASN A 30 0.72 -5.47 -4.08
C ASN A 30 2.20 -5.80 -4.28
N TYR A 31 2.96 -4.77 -4.66
CA TYR A 31 4.33 -4.90 -5.12
C TYR A 31 5.32 -4.33 -4.11
N THR A 32 6.32 -5.14 -3.78
CA THR A 32 7.60 -4.64 -3.27
C THR A 32 8.48 -4.16 -4.43
N ILE A 33 9.58 -3.46 -4.13
CA ILE A 33 10.63 -3.18 -5.12
C ILE A 33 11.14 -4.47 -5.78
N LYS A 34 11.35 -5.53 -4.99
CA LYS A 34 11.70 -6.86 -5.52
C LYS A 34 10.60 -7.42 -6.43
N GLY A 35 9.34 -7.21 -6.09
CA GLY A 35 8.19 -7.58 -6.91
C GLY A 35 8.15 -6.84 -8.25
N LEU A 36 8.36 -5.52 -8.24
CA LEU A 36 8.47 -4.71 -9.45
C LEU A 36 9.62 -5.19 -10.33
N ASN A 37 10.79 -5.45 -9.76
CA ASN A 37 11.96 -5.92 -10.53
C ASN A 37 11.72 -7.31 -11.12
N ARG A 38 11.06 -8.24 -10.41
CA ARG A 38 10.63 -9.52 -11.00
C ARG A 38 9.68 -9.31 -12.18
N TYR A 39 8.79 -8.33 -12.10
CA TYR A 39 7.92 -7.99 -13.22
C TYR A 39 8.72 -7.42 -14.40
N MET A 40 9.70 -6.55 -14.16
CA MET A 40 10.60 -6.06 -15.22
C MET A 40 11.37 -7.20 -15.88
N VAL A 41 11.90 -8.17 -15.10
CA VAL A 41 12.55 -9.37 -15.64
C VAL A 41 11.61 -10.20 -16.51
N LYS A 42 10.34 -10.34 -16.11
CA LYS A 42 9.33 -11.04 -16.92
C LYS A 42 9.08 -10.37 -18.27
N ILE A 43 9.12 -9.04 -18.32
CA ILE A 43 8.84 -8.26 -19.54
C ILE A 43 10.07 -8.13 -20.44
N PHE A 44 11.26 -7.92 -19.88
CA PHE A 44 12.47 -7.57 -20.63
C PHE A 44 13.54 -8.67 -20.64
N GLY A 45 13.36 -9.77 -19.90
CA GLY A 45 14.35 -10.84 -19.75
C GLY A 45 15.28 -10.63 -18.55
N ASN A 46 16.33 -11.45 -18.44
CA ASN A 46 17.19 -11.55 -17.25
C ASN A 46 17.97 -10.27 -16.92
N GLU A 47 18.19 -9.39 -17.89
CA GLU A 47 18.84 -8.09 -17.72
C GLU A 47 17.90 -6.95 -18.10
N PRO A 48 16.87 -6.67 -17.27
CA PRO A 48 15.89 -5.66 -17.59
C PRO A 48 16.56 -4.26 -17.61
N PRO A 49 16.26 -3.44 -18.62
CA PRO A 49 16.86 -2.11 -18.77
C PRO A 49 16.30 -1.08 -17.78
N ILE A 50 15.22 -1.42 -17.08
CA ILE A 50 14.58 -0.58 -16.05
C ILE A 50 14.50 -1.40 -14.77
N LEU A 51 15.11 -0.88 -13.70
CA LEU A 51 15.09 -1.48 -12.38
C LEU A 51 14.81 -0.44 -11.30
N PHE A 52 14.24 -0.90 -10.19
CA PHE A 52 13.99 -0.08 -9.01
C PHE A 52 14.90 -0.53 -7.86
N GLY A 53 15.53 0.42 -7.17
CA GLY A 53 16.41 0.20 -6.01
C GLY A 53 15.83 0.78 -4.73
N ILE A 54 16.39 0.38 -3.59
CA ILE A 54 16.12 0.98 -2.28
C ILE A 54 17.40 1.67 -1.81
N VAL A 55 17.28 2.93 -1.39
CA VAL A 55 18.33 3.70 -0.71
C VAL A 55 17.92 3.80 0.75
N ALA A 56 18.34 2.80 1.53
CA ALA A 56 17.82 2.56 2.89
C ALA A 56 18.15 3.71 3.85
N GLU A 57 19.34 4.28 3.73
CA GLU A 57 19.85 5.38 4.55
C GLU A 57 18.99 6.64 4.45
N ARG A 58 18.26 6.79 3.34
CA ARG A 58 17.42 7.95 3.05
C ARG A 58 15.93 7.61 2.95
N GLN A 59 15.55 6.35 3.20
CA GLN A 59 14.18 5.83 3.03
C GLN A 59 13.57 6.19 1.66
N ARG A 60 14.42 6.17 0.62
CA ARG A 60 14.05 6.52 -0.75
C ARG A 60 14.19 5.31 -1.67
N THR A 61 13.61 5.42 -2.85
CA THR A 61 13.88 4.46 -3.92
C THR A 61 14.73 5.11 -5.02
N ALA A 62 15.33 4.28 -5.86
CA ALA A 62 16.08 4.72 -7.02
C ALA A 62 15.49 4.06 -8.27
N ILE A 63 15.57 4.75 -9.40
CA ILE A 63 15.36 4.19 -10.73
C ILE A 63 16.75 3.96 -11.32
N LYS A 64 16.99 2.77 -11.87
CA LYS A 64 18.20 2.43 -12.61
C LYS A 64 17.83 2.14 -14.06
N LEU A 65 18.51 2.79 -14.98
CA LEU A 65 18.26 2.72 -16.42
C LEU A 65 19.52 2.27 -17.15
N LYS A 66 19.35 1.39 -18.13
CA LYS A 66 20.40 1.05 -19.11
C LYS A 66 20.25 1.98 -20.31
N ASP A 67 21.34 2.58 -20.78
CA ASP A 67 21.32 3.37 -22.01
C ASP A 67 20.82 2.52 -23.21
N PRO A 68 19.94 3.05 -24.09
CA PRO A 68 19.35 4.39 -24.16
C PRO A 68 17.97 4.53 -23.51
N TYR A 69 17.62 3.68 -22.54
CA TYR A 69 16.28 3.66 -21.96
C TYR A 69 15.97 4.89 -21.14
N LYS A 70 14.73 5.35 -21.25
CA LYS A 70 14.14 6.41 -20.42
C LYS A 70 12.83 5.93 -19.84
N ILE A 71 12.48 6.37 -18.64
CA ILE A 71 11.16 6.12 -18.05
C ILE A 71 10.42 7.43 -17.88
N ASN A 72 9.15 7.46 -18.28
CA ASN A 72 8.29 8.61 -18.16
C ASN A 72 7.14 8.29 -17.20
N LEU A 73 7.19 8.95 -16.05
CA LEU A 73 6.22 8.81 -14.98
C LEU A 73 5.10 9.87 -15.03
N THR A 74 5.11 10.80 -15.98
CA THR A 74 4.07 11.86 -16.12
C THR A 74 2.66 11.29 -16.25
N LYS A 75 2.52 10.14 -16.91
CA LYS A 75 1.25 9.45 -17.14
C LYS A 75 0.94 8.35 -16.12
N SER A 76 1.83 8.15 -15.14
CA SER A 76 1.59 7.20 -14.06
C SER A 76 0.57 7.76 -13.07
N LYS A 77 -0.36 6.93 -12.62
CA LYS A 77 -1.41 7.36 -11.69
C LYS A 77 -0.86 7.54 -10.28
N LYS A 78 -0.20 6.51 -9.75
CA LYS A 78 0.29 6.42 -8.38
C LYS A 78 1.73 5.92 -8.27
N LEU A 79 2.28 5.30 -9.31
CA LEU A 79 3.63 4.71 -9.27
C LEU A 79 4.69 5.73 -8.84
N HIS A 80 4.68 6.94 -9.40
CA HIS A 80 5.60 8.00 -8.98
C HIS A 80 5.47 8.34 -7.49
N LYS A 81 4.24 8.43 -6.96
CA LYS A 81 4.00 8.71 -5.52
C LYS A 81 4.48 7.56 -4.64
N LEU A 82 4.16 6.33 -5.03
CA LEU A 82 4.54 5.11 -4.32
C LEU A 82 6.07 4.98 -4.20
N LEU A 83 6.79 5.31 -5.27
CA LEU A 83 8.25 5.27 -5.31
C LEU A 83 8.92 6.56 -4.77
N GLY A 84 8.16 7.65 -4.58
CA GLY A 84 8.69 8.93 -4.10
C GLY A 84 9.34 9.80 -5.18
N PHE A 85 8.89 9.68 -6.44
CA PHE A 85 9.34 10.47 -7.58
C PHE A 85 8.35 11.56 -7.97
N GLU A 86 8.85 12.57 -8.68
CA GLU A 86 8.02 13.55 -9.37
C GLU A 86 7.50 12.94 -10.69
N PRO A 87 6.31 13.35 -11.17
CA PRO A 87 5.77 12.85 -12.43
C PRO A 87 6.51 13.51 -13.62
N LYS A 88 7.71 13.04 -13.95
CA LYS A 88 8.54 13.53 -15.07
C LYS A 88 9.21 12.39 -15.85
N VAL A 89 10.00 12.76 -16.85
CA VAL A 89 10.91 11.84 -17.55
C VAL A 89 12.22 11.74 -16.78
N TYR A 90 12.70 10.51 -16.65
CA TYR A 90 13.96 10.12 -16.03
C TYR A 90 14.81 9.40 -17.07
N ASP A 91 16.04 9.85 -17.25
CA ASP A 91 16.94 9.43 -18.32
C ASP A 91 18.43 9.38 -17.91
N GLU A 92 18.73 9.48 -16.63
CA GLU A 92 20.09 9.23 -16.13
C GLU A 92 20.22 7.76 -15.68
N PRO A 93 21.44 7.18 -15.69
CA PRO A 93 21.66 5.77 -15.35
C PRO A 93 21.14 5.36 -13.97
N GLU A 94 21.20 6.27 -12.99
CA GLU A 94 20.64 6.06 -11.65
C GLU A 94 20.12 7.38 -11.08
N GLN A 95 18.85 7.40 -10.67
CA GLN A 95 18.19 8.60 -10.13
C GLN A 95 17.39 8.25 -8.88
N MET A 96 17.62 9.01 -7.81
CA MET A 96 16.92 8.82 -6.54
C MET A 96 15.61 9.61 -6.49
N GLY A 97 14.60 9.03 -5.84
CA GLY A 97 13.34 9.71 -5.53
C GLY A 97 13.56 10.99 -4.72
N LYS A 98 12.70 11.98 -4.96
CA LYS A 98 12.68 13.25 -4.22
C LYS A 98 12.04 13.10 -2.85
N PHE A 99 11.03 12.24 -2.74
CA PHE A 99 10.20 12.02 -1.55
C PHE A 99 10.47 10.63 -0.94
N ILE A 100 10.10 10.46 0.32
CA ILE A 100 10.09 9.15 0.98
C ILE A 100 9.12 8.24 0.23
N ALA A 101 9.52 6.99 -0.02
CA ALA A 101 8.68 6.02 -0.72
C ALA A 101 7.58 5.48 0.21
N ASP A 102 6.35 5.38 -0.31
CA ASP A 102 5.18 4.85 0.39
C ASP A 102 4.71 3.55 -0.31
N LEU A 103 5.49 2.48 -0.10
CA LEU A 103 5.21 1.17 -0.69
C LEU A 103 4.02 0.46 -0.04
N SER A 104 3.59 0.87 1.15
CA SER A 104 2.40 0.33 1.82
C SER A 104 1.10 0.91 1.25
N GLY A 105 1.19 2.05 0.54
CA GLY A 105 0.05 2.81 0.07
C GLY A 105 -0.70 3.50 1.22
N GLY A 106 0.02 3.87 2.29
CA GLY A 106 -0.52 4.46 3.51
C GLY A 106 -1.08 3.45 4.52
N ASN A 107 -1.02 2.14 4.23
CA ASN A 107 -1.63 1.09 5.05
C ASN A 107 -0.65 0.44 6.05
N ASP A 108 0.25 1.22 6.62
CA ASP A 108 1.24 0.76 7.62
C ASP A 108 0.61 0.44 8.96
N ILE A 109 -0.37 1.26 9.38
CA ILE A 109 -1.11 1.10 10.63
C ILE A 109 -2.57 0.96 10.26
N ILE A 110 -3.17 -0.12 10.75
CA ILE A 110 -4.57 -0.48 10.51
C ILE A 110 -5.38 -0.22 11.77
N TYR A 111 -6.50 0.46 11.62
CA TYR A 111 -7.49 0.71 12.65
C TYR A 111 -8.78 -0.06 12.38
N ILE A 112 -9.25 -0.77 13.39
CA ILE A 112 -10.55 -1.44 13.40
C ILE A 112 -11.50 -0.58 14.22
N HIS A 113 -12.54 -0.06 13.56
CA HIS A 113 -13.57 0.77 14.17
C HIS A 113 -14.83 -0.04 14.44
N CYS A 114 -15.48 0.24 15.57
CA CYS A 114 -16.83 -0.19 15.91
C CYS A 114 -17.62 1.03 16.38
N ASP A 115 -18.65 1.43 15.64
CA ASP A 115 -19.38 2.69 15.89
C ASP A 115 -20.09 2.77 17.24
N ILE A 116 -20.46 1.63 17.83
CA ILE A 116 -21.13 1.56 19.12
C ILE A 116 -20.15 1.57 20.32
N ALA A 117 -18.88 1.28 20.08
CA ALA A 117 -17.89 1.17 21.14
C ALA A 117 -17.25 2.53 21.47
N GLU A 118 -17.00 2.75 22.75
CA GLU A 118 -16.05 3.74 23.22
C GLU A 118 -14.66 3.12 23.21
N GLY A 119 -13.94 3.38 22.12
CA GLY A 119 -12.66 2.75 21.80
C GLY A 119 -11.45 3.41 22.50
N ALA A 120 -10.27 3.05 22.03
CA ALA A 120 -8.99 3.50 22.55
C ALA A 120 -8.70 4.98 22.26
N TYR A 121 -7.99 5.65 23.17
CA TYR A 121 -7.49 7.01 23.00
C TYR A 121 -6.60 7.13 21.75
N ILE A 122 -6.99 7.97 20.79
CA ILE A 122 -6.15 8.34 19.65
C ILE A 122 -5.76 9.80 19.81
N ASN A 123 -4.46 10.09 19.86
CA ASN A 123 -3.89 11.43 19.99
C ASN A 123 -4.49 12.25 21.16
N GLY A 124 -4.79 11.61 22.29
CA GLY A 124 -5.37 12.26 23.47
C GLY A 124 -6.86 12.61 23.37
N SER A 125 -7.53 12.27 22.26
CA SER A 125 -8.98 12.46 22.14
C SER A 125 -9.75 11.27 22.73
N HIS A 126 -10.67 11.58 23.65
CA HIS A 126 -11.46 10.62 24.43
C HIS A 126 -12.58 9.94 23.61
N SER A 127 -12.82 10.33 22.36
CA SER A 127 -14.00 9.91 21.59
C SER A 127 -13.71 9.06 20.35
N SER A 128 -12.61 8.31 20.33
CA SER A 128 -12.35 7.37 19.24
C SER A 128 -13.26 6.14 19.31
N ASN A 129 -13.72 5.65 18.16
CA ASN A 129 -14.44 4.39 18.03
C ASN A 129 -13.52 3.25 17.54
N VAL A 130 -12.20 3.43 17.64
CA VAL A 130 -11.21 2.41 17.31
C VAL A 130 -11.07 1.43 18.46
N ILE A 131 -11.48 0.20 18.24
CA ILE A 131 -11.40 -0.88 19.24
C ILE A 131 -10.08 -1.65 19.15
N TYR A 132 -9.36 -1.51 18.04
CA TYR A 132 -8.07 -2.17 17.87
C TYR A 132 -7.21 -1.47 16.84
N SER A 133 -5.90 -1.46 17.07
CA SER A 133 -4.90 -1.00 16.10
C SER A 133 -3.72 -1.96 16.04
N PHE A 134 -3.14 -2.10 14.85
CA PHE A 134 -1.89 -2.84 14.71
C PHE A 134 -1.07 -2.30 13.54
N ILE A 135 0.24 -2.45 13.67
CA ILE A 135 1.19 -2.20 12.58
C ILE A 135 1.17 -3.42 11.67
N ASN A 136 0.95 -3.20 10.38
CA ASN A 136 1.11 -4.24 9.39
C ASN A 136 2.60 -4.44 9.09
N VAL A 137 3.21 -5.38 9.80
CA VAL A 137 4.59 -5.82 9.56
C VAL A 137 4.69 -6.89 8.45
N ASN A 138 3.58 -7.26 7.83
CA ASN A 138 3.59 -8.24 6.76
C ASN A 138 4.25 -7.64 5.51
N ARG A 139 4.94 -8.48 4.75
CA ARG A 139 5.54 -8.06 3.48
C ARG A 139 4.43 -7.59 2.52
N PRO A 140 4.68 -6.55 1.71
CA PRO A 140 3.77 -6.17 0.63
C PRO A 140 3.46 -7.38 -0.27
N GLY A 141 2.18 -7.70 -0.45
CA GLY A 141 1.71 -8.90 -1.18
C GLY A 141 1.40 -10.13 -0.31
N SER A 142 1.56 -10.05 1.00
CA SER A 142 1.11 -11.10 1.92
C SER A 142 -0.35 -10.92 2.34
N GLN A 143 -1.01 -12.03 2.68
CA GLN A 143 -2.28 -11.98 3.40
C GLN A 143 -2.04 -11.56 4.86
N VAL A 144 -2.83 -10.61 5.35
CA VAL A 144 -2.84 -10.20 6.75
C VAL A 144 -3.80 -11.12 7.49
N ILE A 145 -3.25 -12.03 8.29
CA ILE A 145 -4.02 -12.88 9.20
C ILE A 145 -3.78 -12.36 10.62
N LYS A 146 -4.86 -11.94 11.27
CA LYS A 146 -4.86 -11.54 12.67
C LYS A 146 -6.03 -12.23 13.36
N SER A 147 -5.72 -13.15 14.26
CA SER A 147 -6.65 -13.70 15.23
C SER A 147 -6.42 -13.06 16.58
N PHE A 148 -7.50 -12.93 17.35
CA PHE A 148 -7.46 -12.45 18.72
C PHE A 148 -8.01 -13.54 19.62
N ASP A 149 -7.13 -14.18 20.39
CA ASP A 149 -7.52 -15.32 21.24
C ASP A 149 -8.17 -14.86 22.56
N LYS A 150 -8.14 -13.55 22.83
CA LYS A 150 -8.75 -12.95 24.01
C LYS A 150 -9.82 -11.93 23.59
N PRO A 151 -11.06 -12.05 24.10
CA PRO A 151 -12.08 -11.04 23.88
C PRO A 151 -11.67 -9.71 24.51
N LEU A 152 -11.87 -8.62 23.78
CA LEU A 152 -11.68 -7.26 24.27
C LEU A 152 -13.05 -6.67 24.64
N PHE A 153 -13.15 -6.10 25.84
CA PHE A 153 -14.38 -5.48 26.33
C PHE A 153 -14.26 -3.96 26.24
N PHE A 154 -15.23 -3.33 25.62
CA PHE A 154 -15.30 -1.87 25.47
C PHE A 154 -16.65 -1.37 26.02
N PRO A 155 -16.68 -0.20 26.68
CA PRO A 155 -17.93 0.46 26.99
C PRO A 155 -18.73 0.73 25.71
N VAL A 156 -20.05 0.64 25.81
CA VAL A 156 -20.96 0.93 24.70
C VAL A 156 -21.54 2.32 24.91
N ARG A 157 -21.56 3.15 23.86
CA ARG A 157 -22.03 4.55 23.92
C ARG A 157 -23.56 4.69 23.91
N MET A 158 -24.29 3.58 23.84
CA MET A 158 -25.73 3.56 23.64
C MET A 158 -26.37 2.39 24.39
N ASP A 159 -27.56 2.63 24.93
CA ASP A 159 -28.30 1.64 25.72
C ASP A 159 -29.07 0.62 24.87
N ARG A 160 -29.27 0.92 23.57
CA ARG A 160 -29.97 0.05 22.62
C ARG A 160 -29.21 -0.03 21.31
N VAL A 161 -28.83 -1.24 20.94
CA VAL A 161 -28.08 -1.51 19.71
C VAL A 161 -29.02 -2.05 18.63
N PHE A 162 -29.30 -1.23 17.63
CA PHE A 162 -30.08 -1.65 16.44
C PHE A 162 -29.20 -2.06 15.27
N ARG A 163 -27.98 -1.52 15.21
CA ARG A 163 -27.01 -1.77 14.14
C ARG A 163 -25.61 -1.56 14.68
N ILE A 164 -24.71 -2.44 14.29
CA ILE A 164 -23.26 -2.30 14.50
C ILE A 164 -22.62 -2.06 13.14
N ARG A 165 -21.79 -1.02 13.03
CA ARG A 165 -20.98 -0.75 11.84
C ARG A 165 -19.51 -0.92 12.16
N MET A 166 -18.91 -1.87 11.47
CA MET A 166 -17.47 -2.08 11.47
C MET A 166 -16.82 -1.37 10.29
N ARG A 167 -15.66 -0.76 10.51
CA ARG A 167 -14.82 -0.20 9.43
C ARG A 167 -13.37 -0.53 9.69
N ILE A 168 -12.64 -0.86 8.63
CA ILE A 168 -11.19 -1.03 8.67
C ILE A 168 -10.58 0.12 7.88
N THR A 169 -9.79 0.95 8.55
CA THR A 169 -9.15 2.11 7.95
C THR A 169 -7.64 2.07 8.19
N ASN A 170 -6.91 2.88 7.44
CA ASN A 170 -5.53 3.19 7.77
C ASN A 170 -5.44 4.33 8.81
N HIS A 171 -4.24 4.65 9.28
CA HIS A 171 -4.01 5.77 10.21
C HIS A 171 -4.45 7.15 9.68
N ARG A 172 -4.67 7.29 8.37
CA ARG A 172 -5.18 8.52 7.74
C ARG A 172 -6.71 8.57 7.70
N GLY A 173 -7.39 7.53 8.19
CA GLY A 173 -8.85 7.41 8.19
C GLY A 173 -9.45 6.94 6.87
N GLU A 174 -8.61 6.53 5.91
CA GLU A 174 -9.04 6.05 4.60
C GLU A 174 -9.45 4.57 4.71
N LEU A 175 -10.57 4.19 4.10
CA LEU A 175 -11.02 2.79 4.05
C LEU A 175 -9.99 1.93 3.31
N ILE A 176 -9.57 0.83 3.94
CA ILE A 176 -8.68 -0.13 3.28
C ILE A 176 -9.51 -1.03 2.37
N PRO A 177 -9.24 -1.06 1.05
CA PRO A 177 -9.94 -1.96 0.15
C PRO A 177 -9.43 -3.39 0.39
N LEU A 178 -10.28 -4.22 1.00
CA LEU A 178 -9.94 -5.60 1.34
C LEU A 178 -10.05 -6.57 0.16
N ASN A 179 -10.08 -6.07 -1.09
CA ASN A 179 -10.12 -6.87 -2.32
C ASN A 179 -11.18 -7.99 -2.33
N LYS A 180 -12.36 -7.75 -1.75
CA LYS A 180 -13.45 -8.74 -1.58
C LYS A 180 -13.06 -9.97 -0.75
N GLN A 181 -12.00 -9.89 0.05
CA GLN A 181 -11.66 -10.94 1.01
C GLN A 181 -12.69 -10.99 2.13
N GLU A 182 -12.84 -12.19 2.69
CA GLU A 182 -13.74 -12.43 3.81
C GLU A 182 -13.24 -11.73 5.07
N VAL A 183 -14.19 -11.13 5.80
CA VAL A 183 -13.94 -10.50 7.10
C VAL A 183 -14.98 -11.03 8.06
N GLN A 184 -14.50 -11.68 9.11
CA GLN A 184 -15.35 -12.20 10.18
C GLN A 184 -15.18 -11.36 11.44
N TYR A 185 -16.30 -10.96 12.04
CA TYR A 185 -16.36 -10.36 13.36
C TYR A 185 -17.22 -11.25 14.25
N ASN A 186 -16.67 -11.68 15.38
CA ASN A 186 -17.41 -12.47 16.37
C ASN A 186 -17.77 -11.56 17.55
N PHE A 187 -19.07 -11.32 17.73
CA PHE A 187 -19.58 -10.55 18.87
C PHE A 187 -20.11 -11.51 19.93
N ILE A 188 -19.66 -11.33 21.16
CA ILE A 188 -20.13 -12.09 22.32
C ILE A 188 -20.82 -11.08 23.23
N ALA A 189 -22.11 -11.31 23.49
CA ALA A 189 -22.83 -10.62 24.57
C ALA A 189 -22.72 -11.48 25.82
N LEU A 190 -22.35 -10.85 26.94
CA LEU A 190 -22.34 -11.46 28.27
C LEU A 190 -23.56 -11.00 29.06
#